data_AF-A0A6J4MUH1-F1
#
_entry.id   AF-A0A6J4MUH1-F1
#
_cell.length_a   1.000
_cell.length_b   1.000
_cell.length_c   1.000
_cell.angle_alpha   90.00
_cell.angle_beta   90.00
_cell.angle_gamma   90.00
#
_symmetry.space_group_name_H-M   'P 1'
#
loop_
_entity.id
_entity.type
_entity.pdbx_description
1 polymer ?
#
loop_
_entity_poly.entity_id
_entity_poly.type
_entity_poly.pdbx_seq_one_letter_code
_entity_poly.pdbx_strand_id
1 'polypeptide(L)'
;MKPAALVPAGVLVIGALVYGAGVALTGPGARTGVAAGVAVGCAFQLLLLLIARVAFPGKHLAAYGVGMLGRLLLVVASALVLVPASGLPAAPTLFSLVTVLFATTVLEPVALAAGTEKKS
;
A
#
# COMPACT_ATOMS: atom_id res chain seq x y z
N MET A 1 19.80 11.66 1.65
CA MET A 1 18.41 11.89 1.17
C MET A 1 17.52 12.17 2.37
N LYS A 2 16.60 13.15 2.30
CA LYS A 2 15.68 13.45 3.41
C LYS A 2 14.76 12.24 3.64
N PRO A 3 14.50 11.82 4.89
CA PRO A 3 13.62 10.68 5.20
C PRO A 3 12.20 10.86 4.63
N ALA A 4 11.81 12.09 4.31
CA ALA A 4 10.55 12.41 3.65
C ALA A 4 10.36 11.74 2.27
N ALA A 5 11.43 11.52 1.50
CA ALA A 5 11.39 10.97 0.14
C ALA A 5 11.53 9.44 0.07
N LEU A 6 11.97 8.80 1.16
CA LEU A 6 12.19 7.35 1.23
C LEU A 6 10.89 6.55 1.22
N VAL A 7 9.85 7.08 1.88
CA VAL A 7 8.57 6.37 2.03
C VAL A 7 7.77 6.31 0.72
N PRO A 8 7.58 7.41 -0.05
CA PRO A 8 6.88 7.34 -1.34
C PRO A 8 7.64 6.46 -2.36
N ALA A 9 8.97 6.55 -2.38
CA ALA A 9 9.80 5.70 -3.24
C ALA A 9 9.65 4.22 -2.86
N GLY A 10 9.62 3.89 -1.56
CA GLY A 10 9.37 2.53 -1.08
C GLY A 10 8.03 1.97 -1.54
N VAL A 11 6.95 2.78 -1.51
CA VAL A 11 5.63 2.36 -2.02
C VAL A 11 5.69 2.03 -3.51
N LEU A 12 6.34 2.87 -4.32
CA LEU A 12 6.46 2.64 -5.76
C LEU A 12 7.30 1.41 -6.09
N VAL A 13 8.40 1.19 -5.37
CA VAL A 13 9.25 0.00 -5.53
C VAL A 13 8.46 -1.26 -5.18
N ILE A 14 7.75 -1.27 -4.05
CA ILE A 14 6.88 -2.39 -3.66
C ILE A 14 5.82 -2.63 -4.74
N GLY A 15 5.14 -1.58 -5.21
CA GLY A 15 4.14 -1.69 -6.26
C GLY A 15 4.71 -2.32 -7.54
N ALA A 16 5.88 -1.88 -7.99
CA ALA A 16 6.56 -2.43 -9.15
C ALA A 16 6.95 -3.91 -8.95
N LEU A 17 7.44 -4.29 -7.78
CA LEU A 17 7.80 -5.67 -7.46
C LEU A 17 6.57 -6.59 -7.43
N VAL A 18 5.48 -6.16 -6.78
CA VAL A 18 4.23 -6.93 -6.73
C VAL A 18 3.62 -7.06 -8.12
N TYR A 19 3.65 -5.99 -8.91
CA TYR A 19 3.18 -6.03 -10.30
C TYR A 19 4.02 -6.99 -11.16
N GLY A 20 5.35 -6.88 -11.10
CA GLY A 20 6.26 -7.74 -11.85
C GLY A 20 6.10 -9.22 -11.49
N ALA A 21 6.06 -9.53 -10.20
CA ALA A 21 5.80 -10.89 -9.72
C ALA A 21 4.42 -11.39 -10.15
N GLY A 22 3.38 -10.57 -10.01
CA GLY A 22 2.02 -10.93 -10.42
C GLY A 22 1.90 -11.18 -11.92
N VAL A 23 2.52 -10.35 -12.78
CA VAL A 23 2.52 -10.55 -14.23
C VAL A 23 3.27 -11.81 -14.65
N ALA A 24 4.37 -12.13 -13.96
CA ALA A 24 5.16 -13.34 -14.22
C ALA A 24 4.43 -14.63 -13.83
N LEU A 25 3.63 -14.59 -12.76
CA LEU A 25 2.96 -15.75 -12.18
C LEU A 25 1.51 -15.95 -12.64
N THR A 26 0.92 -14.99 -13.37
CA THR A 26 -0.50 -15.04 -13.74
C THR A 26 -0.75 -14.99 -15.25
N GLY A 27 -1.82 -15.67 -15.68
CA GLY A 27 -2.25 -15.69 -17.07
C GLY A 27 -2.78 -14.33 -17.57
N PRO A 28 -2.89 -14.12 -18.90
CA PRO A 28 -3.23 -12.82 -19.48
C PRO A 28 -4.50 -12.17 -18.91
N GLY A 29 -5.54 -12.97 -18.65
CA GLY A 29 -6.81 -12.49 -18.09
C GLY A 29 -6.75 -12.03 -16.62
N ALA A 30 -5.72 -12.45 -15.87
CA ALA A 30 -5.54 -12.09 -14.46
C ALA A 30 -4.65 -10.84 -14.26
N ARG A 31 -3.88 -10.44 -15.29
CA ARG A 31 -2.96 -9.30 -15.23
C ARG A 31 -3.65 -7.97 -14.99
N THR A 32 -4.86 -7.80 -15.52
CA THR A 32 -5.68 -6.60 -15.30
C THR A 32 -6.10 -6.47 -13.84
N GLY A 33 -6.47 -7.60 -13.20
CA GLY A 33 -6.76 -7.66 -11.77
C GLY A 33 -5.54 -7.31 -10.92
N VAL A 34 -4.38 -7.89 -11.24
CA VAL A 34 -3.10 -7.54 -10.57
C VAL A 34 -2.79 -6.06 -10.72
N ALA A 35 -2.88 -5.51 -11.94
CA ALA A 35 -2.61 -4.10 -12.21
C ALA A 35 -3.52 -3.19 -11.39
N ALA A 36 -4.82 -3.49 -11.37
CA ALA A 36 -5.81 -2.74 -10.61
C ALA A 36 -5.55 -2.80 -9.09
N GLY A 37 -5.29 -3.99 -8.56
CA GLY A 37 -4.99 -4.17 -7.13
C GLY A 37 -3.74 -3.41 -6.69
N VAL A 38 -2.66 -3.48 -7.49
CA VAL A 38 -1.43 -2.71 -7.24
C VAL A 38 -1.68 -1.20 -7.31
N ALA A 39 -2.37 -0.73 -8.35
CA ALA A 39 -2.62 0.69 -8.55
C ALA A 39 -3.46 1.28 -7.40
N VAL A 40 -4.55 0.61 -7.03
CA VAL A 40 -5.42 1.03 -5.92
C VAL A 40 -4.66 1.00 -4.59
N GLY A 41 -3.89 -0.06 -4.33
CA GLY A 41 -3.09 -0.18 -3.11
C GLY A 41 -2.05 0.93 -2.97
N CYS A 42 -1.30 1.22 -4.05
CA CYS A 42 -0.30 2.29 -4.06
C CYS A 42 -0.95 3.67 -3.89
N ALA A 43 -2.01 3.96 -4.63
CA ALA A 43 -2.70 5.23 -4.56
C ALA A 43 -3.24 5.51 -3.15
N PHE A 44 -3.86 4.50 -2.53
CA PHE A 44 -4.39 4.63 -1.18
C PHE A 44 -3.27 4.75 -0.13
N GLN A 45 -2.19 4.01 -0.27
CA GLN A 45 -1.05 4.13 0.65
C GLN A 45 -0.42 5.53 0.57
N LEU A 46 -0.27 6.10 -0.63
CA LEU A 46 0.20 7.48 -0.80
C LEU A 46 -0.77 8.49 -0.17
N LEU A 47 -2.07 8.27 -0.30
CA LEU A 47 -3.09 9.10 0.35
C LEU A 47 -3.00 9.02 1.88
N LEU A 48 -2.87 7.82 2.46
CA LEU A 48 -2.69 7.66 3.91
C LEU A 48 -1.43 8.34 4.41
N LEU A 49 -0.32 8.24 3.67
CA LEU A 49 0.93 8.93 4.01
C LEU A 49 0.75 10.45 4.00
N LEU A 50 0.02 10.98 3.03
CA LEU A 50 -0.31 12.40 2.96
C LEU A 50 -1.18 12.84 4.15
N ILE A 51 -2.23 12.08 4.46
CA ILE A 51 -3.11 12.34 5.61
C ILE A 51 -2.31 12.29 6.91
N ALA A 52 -1.47 11.27 7.11
CA ALA A 52 -0.62 11.14 8.28
C ALA A 52 0.31 12.35 8.46
N ARG A 53 0.91 12.83 7.37
CA ARG A 53 1.81 14.00 7.37
C ARG A 53 1.09 15.30 7.72
N VAL A 54 -0.13 15.50 7.22
CA VAL A 54 -0.86 16.77 7.37
C VAL A 54 -1.69 16.80 8.65
N ALA A 55 -2.41 15.73 8.98
CA ALA A 55 -3.37 15.70 10.07
C ALA A 55 -2.78 15.26 11.41
N PHE A 56 -1.66 14.52 11.41
CA PHE A 56 -1.08 13.92 12.63
C PHE A 56 0.41 14.24 12.83
N PRO A 57 0.85 15.52 12.75
CA PRO A 57 2.24 15.87 12.99
C PRO A 57 2.66 15.47 14.43
N GLY A 58 3.67 14.61 14.55
CA GLY A 58 4.22 14.15 15.82
C GLY A 58 3.40 13.06 16.57
N LYS A 59 2.21 12.69 16.09
CA LYS A 59 1.36 11.66 16.71
C LYS A 59 1.48 10.32 15.98
N HIS A 60 2.65 9.69 16.05
CA HIS A 60 2.97 8.47 15.30
C HIS A 60 1.98 7.31 15.56
N LEU A 61 1.58 7.09 16.81
CA LEU A 61 0.66 6.01 17.18
C LEU A 61 -0.74 6.24 16.60
N ALA A 62 -1.24 7.48 16.63
CA ALA A 62 -2.55 7.82 16.07
C ALA A 62 -2.55 7.68 14.54
N ALA A 63 -1.49 8.16 13.87
CA ALA A 63 -1.32 7.99 12.43
C ALA A 63 -1.27 6.50 12.03
N TYR A 64 -0.56 5.67 12.79
CA TYR A 64 -0.50 4.23 12.56
C TYR A 64 -1.87 3.55 12.71
N GLY A 65 -2.61 3.86 13.79
CA GLY A 65 -3.95 3.32 14.03
C GLY A 65 -4.94 3.70 12.91
N VAL A 66 -4.92 4.97 12.47
CA VAL A 66 -5.72 5.44 11.34
C VAL A 66 -5.32 4.73 10.04
N GLY A 67 -4.02 4.53 9.81
CA GLY A 67 -3.52 3.79 8.65
C GLY A 67 -4.02 2.34 8.62
N MET A 68 -3.96 1.63 9.75
CA MET A 68 -4.46 0.26 9.87
C MET A 68 -5.96 0.15 9.62
N LEU A 69 -6.76 1.04 10.22
CA LEU A 69 -8.21 1.08 10.00
C LEU A 69 -8.53 1.40 8.54
N GLY A 70 -7.84 2.38 7.95
CA GLY A 70 -8.00 2.74 6.54
C GLY A 70 -7.71 1.56 5.60
N ARG A 71 -6.65 0.80 5.86
CA ARG A 71 -6.30 -0.39 5.07
C ARG A 71 -7.36 -1.47 5.17
N LEU A 72 -7.84 -1.77 6.37
CA LEU A 72 -8.92 -2.73 6.57
C LEU A 72 -10.18 -2.31 5.81
N LEU A 73 -10.58 -1.04 5.94
CA LEU A 73 -11.73 -0.49 5.23
C LEU A 73 -11.55 -0.58 3.71
N LEU A 74 -10.37 -0.28 3.19
CA LEU A 74 -10.10 -0.42 1.75
C LEU A 74 -10.23 -1.87 1.29
N VAL A 75 -9.68 -2.83 2.03
CA VAL A 75 -9.78 -4.25 1.67
C VAL A 75 -11.24 -4.70 1.67
N VAL A 76 -12.01 -4.33 2.70
CA VAL A 76 -13.44 -4.65 2.79
C VAL A 76 -14.22 -4.00 1.65
N ALA A 77 -14.03 -2.70 1.40
CA ALA A 77 -14.68 -1.98 0.31
C ALA A 77 -14.28 -2.56 -1.07
N SER A 78 -13.02 -2.99 -1.22
CA SER A 78 -12.56 -3.60 -2.47
C SER A 78 -13.20 -4.97 -2.69
N ALA A 79 -13.24 -5.81 -1.65
CA ALA A 79 -13.81 -7.14 -1.72
C ALA A 79 -15.33 -7.14 -1.94
N LEU A 80 -16.05 -6.23 -1.29
CA LEU A 80 -17.52 -6.19 -1.34
C LEU A 80 -18.07 -5.31 -2.46
N VAL A 81 -17.33 -4.29 -2.91
CA VAL A 81 -17.84 -3.29 -3.85
C VAL A 81 -16.99 -3.20 -5.11
N LEU A 82 -15.71 -2.84 -5.01
CA LEU A 82 -14.91 -2.52 -6.21
C LEU A 82 -14.69 -3.72 -7.12
N VAL A 83 -14.33 -4.88 -6.54
CA VAL A 83 -14.04 -6.10 -7.30
C VAL A 83 -15.31 -6.66 -7.96
N PRO A 84 -16.44 -6.86 -7.23
CA PRO A 84 -17.69 -7.30 -7.85
C PRO A 84 -18.21 -6.33 -8.92
N ALA A 85 -18.14 -5.02 -8.67
CA ALA A 85 -18.64 -4.01 -9.61
C ALA A 85 -17.82 -3.90 -10.91
N SER A 86 -16.53 -4.25 -10.86
CA SER A 86 -15.62 -4.16 -12.01
C SER A 86 -15.52 -5.45 -12.83
N GLY A 87 -16.11 -6.56 -12.35
CA GLY A 87 -15.99 -7.87 -13.00
C GLY A 87 -14.55 -8.41 -13.05
N LEU A 88 -13.64 -7.83 -12.27
CA LEU A 88 -12.24 -8.23 -12.23
C LEU A 88 -12.07 -9.59 -11.53
N PRO A 89 -11.03 -10.38 -11.90
CA PRO A 89 -10.76 -11.63 -11.21
C PRO A 89 -10.43 -11.36 -9.73
N ALA A 90 -11.29 -11.85 -8.83
CA ALA A 90 -11.26 -11.45 -7.43
C ALA A 90 -9.96 -11.84 -6.71
N ALA A 91 -9.51 -13.08 -6.88
CA ALA A 91 -8.31 -13.59 -6.21
C ALA A 91 -7.05 -12.76 -6.54
N PRO A 92 -6.61 -12.60 -7.81
CA PRO A 92 -5.38 -11.85 -8.10
C PRO A 92 -5.51 -10.36 -7.76
N THR A 93 -6.71 -9.77 -7.86
CA THR A 93 -6.93 -8.37 -7.51
C THR A 93 -6.77 -8.14 -6.01
N LEU A 94 -7.42 -8.94 -5.18
CA LEU A 94 -7.35 -8.81 -3.73
C LEU A 94 -5.98 -9.22 -3.20
N PHE A 95 -5.36 -10.27 -3.73
CA PHE A 95 -4.02 -10.68 -3.30
C PHE A 95 -2.98 -9.58 -3.59
N SER A 96 -2.99 -9.00 -4.79
CA SER A 96 -2.04 -7.93 -5.12
C SER A 96 -2.26 -6.68 -4.28
N LEU A 97 -3.53 -6.28 -4.08
CA LEU A 97 -3.92 -5.18 -3.20
C LEU A 97 -3.39 -5.38 -1.77
N VAL A 98 -3.75 -6.50 -1.14
CA VAL A 98 -3.36 -6.82 0.24
C VAL A 98 -1.84 -6.92 0.37
N THR A 99 -1.15 -7.50 -0.61
CA THR A 99 0.31 -7.60 -0.60
C THR A 99 0.96 -6.22 -0.58
N VAL A 100 0.50 -5.27 -1.41
CA VAL A 100 1.02 -3.89 -1.41
C VAL A 100 0.75 -3.22 -0.06
N LEU A 101 -0.48 -3.29 0.47
CA LEU A 101 -0.84 -2.67 1.74
C LEU A 101 -0.05 -3.26 2.91
N PHE A 102 0.18 -4.57 2.93
CA PHE A 102 0.94 -5.24 3.97
C PHE A 102 2.44 -4.89 3.89
N ALA A 103 3.04 -5.02 2.72
CA ALA A 103 4.47 -4.72 2.53
C ALA A 103 4.79 -3.26 2.90
N THR A 104 3.90 -2.32 2.57
CA THR A 104 4.08 -0.90 2.91
C THR A 104 3.88 -0.63 4.41
N THR A 105 2.99 -1.38 5.08
CA THR A 105 2.82 -1.32 6.54
C THR A 105 4.07 -1.79 7.26
N VAL A 106 4.73 -2.85 6.78
CA VAL A 106 6.00 -3.35 7.35
C VAL A 106 7.13 -2.33 7.18
N LEU A 107 7.11 -1.55 6.09
CA LEU A 107 8.15 -0.57 5.79
C LEU A 107 8.05 0.70 6.67
N GLU A 108 6.86 1.02 7.21
CA GLU A 108 6.63 2.19 8.08
C GLU A 108 7.50 2.17 9.36
N PRO A 109 7.50 1.11 10.20
CA PRO A 109 8.37 1.03 11.38
C PRO A 109 9.85 1.10 11.02
N VAL A 110 10.26 0.44 9.94
CA VAL A 110 11.66 0.42 9.49
C VAL A 110 12.12 1.81 9.07
N ALA A 111 11.29 2.55 8.34
CA ALA A 111 11.58 3.93 7.95
C ALA A 111 11.65 4.89 9.15
N LEU A 112 10.84 4.64 10.20
CA LEU A 112 10.89 5.40 11.44
C LEU A 112 12.16 5.09 12.25
N ALA A 113 12.55 3.82 12.36
CA ALA A 113 13.76 3.39 13.07
C ALA A 113 15.06 3.84 12.39
N ALA A 114 15.14 3.80 11.06
CA ALA A 114 16.30 4.30 10.31
C ALA A 114 16.48 5.84 10.43
N GLY A 115 15.41 6.56 10.78
CA GLY A 115 15.45 8.01 11.02
C GLY A 115 16.07 8.40 12.37
N THR A 116 16.05 7.49 13.36
CA THR A 116 16.55 7.77 14.73
C THR A 116 18.07 7.61 14.88
N GLU A 117 18.73 6.79 14.06
CA GLU A 117 20.19 6.60 14.13
C GLU A 117 20.99 7.86 13.77
N LYS A 118 20.42 8.79 13.01
CA LYS A 118 21.16 9.93 12.46
C LYS A 118 21.33 11.13 13.41
N LYS A 119 20.94 10.98 14.67
CA LYS A 119 20.95 12.04 15.69
C LYS A 119 21.84 11.76 16.91
N SER A 120 22.61 10.67 16.91
CA SER A 120 23.61 10.40 17.95
C SER A 120 24.99 10.88 17.56
#